data_AF-A1K636-F1
#
_entry.id   AF-A1K636-F1
#
_cell.length_a   1.000
_cell.length_b   1.000
_cell.length_c   1.000
_cell.angle_alpha   90.00
_cell.angle_beta   90.00
_cell.angle_gamma   90.00
#
_symmetry.space_group_name_H-M   'P 1'
#
loop_
_entity.id
_entity.type
_entity.pdbx_description
1 polymer ?
#
loop_
_entity_poly.entity_id
_entity_poly.type
_entity_poly.pdbx_seq_one_letter_code
_entity_poly.pdbx_strand_id
1 'polypeptide(L)'
;MIGAVAGASGALPYYPIRPAAPEQRSAKEPGDDAARAEDGGAQQAAAPGAAAGNNRLSAAEQRVLQALQQRDDEVRAHEAAHLAASGGLAMGGASFSYETGPDGKRYAVGGEVSIDTSAGRSPEETLRKAEQIRAAALAPAEPSAQDRQVAAEAAQMAAEARAELQQAERAGADKAAPGSEREAADPSPGRDHRAALERLIAGTRPDTGGQQINAYA
;
A
#
# COMPACT_ATOMS: atom_id res chain seq x y z
N MET A 1 63.96 -8.95 -22.53
CA MET A 1 62.73 -9.72 -22.84
C MET A 1 61.99 -9.95 -21.54
N ILE A 2 60.65 -9.79 -21.58
CA ILE A 2 59.61 -10.19 -20.60
C ILE A 2 59.74 -9.62 -19.17
N GLY A 3 58.76 -8.96 -18.55
CA GLY A 3 57.39 -8.63 -18.90
C GLY A 3 56.71 -8.17 -17.60
N ALA A 4 56.36 -6.90 -17.49
CA ALA A 4 55.56 -6.33 -16.41
C ALA A 4 54.11 -6.21 -16.89
N VAL A 5 53.17 -6.78 -16.15
CA VAL A 5 51.74 -6.50 -16.31
C VAL A 5 51.12 -6.30 -14.93
N ALA A 6 51.06 -5.03 -14.51
CA ALA A 6 50.21 -4.60 -13.42
C ALA A 6 48.76 -4.56 -13.92
N GLY A 7 47.88 -5.32 -13.29
CA GLY A 7 46.44 -5.27 -13.52
C GLY A 7 45.86 -3.99 -12.92
N ALA A 8 45.46 -3.06 -13.77
CA ALA A 8 44.68 -1.89 -13.38
C ALA A 8 43.19 -2.17 -13.67
N SER A 9 42.41 -2.35 -12.60
CA SER A 9 40.96 -2.35 -12.62
C SER A 9 40.44 -0.97 -13.00
N GLY A 10 39.97 -0.80 -14.24
CA GLY A 10 39.31 0.41 -14.71
C GLY A 10 37.81 0.38 -14.40
N ALA A 11 37.43 0.89 -13.22
CA ALA A 11 36.04 1.26 -12.93
C ALA A 11 35.76 2.61 -13.62
N LEU A 12 34.83 2.62 -14.59
CA LEU A 12 34.38 3.86 -15.22
C LEU A 12 33.51 4.65 -14.22
N PRO A 13 33.74 5.96 -14.01
CA PRO A 13 32.91 6.76 -13.13
C PRO A 13 31.53 7.03 -13.76
N TYR A 14 30.48 6.74 -12.99
CA TYR A 14 29.10 7.10 -13.27
C TYR A 14 28.91 8.62 -13.06
N TYR A 15 28.58 9.34 -14.13
CA TYR A 15 28.22 10.76 -14.08
C TYR A 15 26.69 10.91 -14.14
N PRO A 16 26.01 11.35 -13.06
CA PRO A 16 24.61 11.70 -13.15
C PRO A 16 24.43 13.03 -13.92
N ILE A 17 23.64 12.99 -15.01
CA ILE A 17 23.21 14.18 -15.73
C ILE A 17 22.22 14.94 -14.83
N ARG A 18 22.60 16.13 -14.38
CA ARG A 18 21.72 17.04 -13.64
C ARG A 18 20.69 17.65 -14.61
N PRO A 19 19.38 17.58 -14.33
CA PRO A 19 18.39 18.35 -15.09
C PRO A 19 18.54 19.85 -14.78
N ALA A 20 18.61 20.66 -15.83
CA ALA A 20 18.60 22.12 -15.73
C ALA A 20 17.23 22.60 -15.24
N ALA A 21 17.22 23.40 -14.17
CA ALA A 21 16.02 24.05 -13.66
C ALA A 21 15.60 25.21 -14.59
N PRO A 22 14.31 25.38 -14.93
CA PRO A 22 13.85 26.55 -15.65
C PRO A 22 13.75 27.76 -14.70
N GLU A 23 14.43 28.85 -15.08
CA GLU A 23 14.33 30.15 -14.42
C GLU A 23 12.89 30.69 -14.50
N GLN A 24 12.38 31.10 -13.33
CA GLN A 24 11.13 31.84 -13.23
C GLN A 24 11.34 33.28 -13.71
N ARG A 25 10.57 33.70 -14.72
CA ARG A 25 10.32 35.12 -14.99
C ARG A 25 8.83 35.39 -14.81
N SER A 26 8.53 36.03 -13.70
CA SER A 26 7.28 36.72 -13.43
C SER A 26 7.37 38.14 -14.00
N ALA A 27 6.39 38.56 -14.80
CA ALA A 27 5.65 39.83 -14.65
C ALA A 27 4.92 40.27 -15.94
N LYS A 28 3.59 40.38 -15.80
CA LYS A 28 2.78 41.59 -16.08
C LYS A 28 2.24 41.84 -17.50
N GLU A 29 0.94 41.61 -17.65
CA GLU A 29 0.03 42.25 -18.62
C GLU A 29 -0.17 43.74 -18.28
N PRO A 30 -0.53 44.63 -19.23
CA PRO A 30 -1.95 44.83 -19.55
C PRO A 30 -2.29 45.27 -21.01
N GLY A 31 -3.58 45.15 -21.37
CA GLY A 31 -4.33 46.27 -21.95
C GLY A 31 -4.70 46.21 -23.44
N ASP A 32 -6.01 46.31 -23.68
CA ASP A 32 -6.77 46.33 -24.93
C ASP A 32 -6.44 47.49 -25.90
N ASP A 33 -6.62 47.28 -27.22
CA ASP A 33 -7.50 48.08 -28.10
C ASP A 33 -7.43 47.69 -29.60
N ALA A 34 -8.64 47.55 -30.17
CA ALA A 34 -9.13 47.61 -31.56
C ALA A 34 -8.19 47.59 -32.78
N ALA A 35 -8.54 46.78 -33.80
CA ALA A 35 -9.03 47.27 -35.11
C ALA A 35 -9.34 46.12 -36.11
N ARG A 36 -10.31 46.43 -36.99
CA ARG A 36 -10.96 45.59 -38.02
C ARG A 36 -10.44 45.97 -39.42
N ALA A 37 -10.24 44.98 -40.31
CA ALA A 37 -10.50 44.98 -41.78
C ALA A 37 -9.67 43.86 -42.46
N GLU A 38 -10.27 42.81 -43.02
CA GLU A 38 -10.72 42.61 -44.43
C GLU A 38 -9.66 41.96 -45.34
N ASP A 39 -10.08 40.83 -45.92
CA ASP A 39 -9.80 40.32 -47.28
C ASP A 39 -8.40 39.82 -47.72
N GLY A 40 -8.39 38.70 -48.46
CA GLY A 40 -7.27 38.33 -49.35
C GLY A 40 -6.64 36.94 -49.17
N GLY A 41 -7.27 35.92 -49.77
CA GLY A 41 -6.71 34.76 -50.47
C GLY A 41 -5.35 34.14 -50.09
N ALA A 42 -5.36 32.83 -49.81
CA ALA A 42 -4.76 31.81 -50.68
C ALA A 42 -4.83 30.43 -50.02
N GLN A 43 -5.66 29.54 -50.57
CA GLN A 43 -5.42 28.10 -50.47
C GLN A 43 -4.01 27.80 -50.97
N GLN A 44 -3.12 27.38 -50.07
CA GLN A 44 -1.94 26.61 -50.44
C GLN A 44 -2.22 25.15 -50.12
N ALA A 45 -2.60 24.44 -51.18
CA ALA A 45 -2.72 22.99 -51.22
C ALA A 45 -1.39 22.37 -50.77
N ALA A 46 -1.35 21.84 -49.55
CA ALA A 46 -0.32 20.91 -49.14
C ALA A 46 -0.55 19.61 -49.92
N ALA A 47 0.28 19.39 -50.94
CA ALA A 47 0.34 18.12 -51.64
C ALA A 47 0.58 16.97 -50.66
N PRO A 48 -0.11 15.82 -50.80
CA PRO A 48 0.17 14.63 -50.01
C PRO A 48 1.44 13.97 -50.57
N GLY A 49 2.60 14.46 -50.12
CA GLY A 49 3.90 13.87 -50.39
C GLY A 49 4.13 12.69 -49.47
N ALA A 50 3.82 11.50 -49.96
CA ALA A 50 4.15 10.23 -49.35
C ALA A 50 5.62 10.17 -48.92
N ALA A 51 5.85 10.31 -47.62
CA ALA A 51 6.90 9.61 -46.91
C ALA A 51 6.24 8.76 -45.83
N ALA A 52 5.33 7.87 -46.25
CA ALA A 52 5.19 6.58 -45.60
C ALA A 52 6.51 5.82 -45.84
N GLY A 53 7.58 6.30 -45.22
CA GLY A 53 8.84 5.60 -45.16
C GLY A 53 8.56 4.31 -44.43
N ASN A 54 9.00 3.20 -45.00
CA ASN A 54 9.00 1.89 -44.35
C ASN A 54 9.78 2.01 -43.03
N ASN A 55 9.11 2.42 -41.95
CA ASN A 55 9.69 2.57 -40.62
C ASN A 55 9.77 1.19 -39.97
N ARG A 56 10.44 0.26 -40.66
CA ARG A 56 10.78 -1.03 -40.11
C ARG A 56 11.88 -0.78 -39.09
N LEU A 57 11.50 -0.85 -37.82
CA LEU A 57 12.41 -0.85 -36.70
C LEU A 57 13.52 -1.87 -36.96
N SER A 58 14.76 -1.48 -36.72
CA SER A 58 15.90 -2.39 -36.69
C SER A 58 15.70 -3.48 -35.65
N ALA A 59 16.43 -4.59 -35.77
CA ALA A 59 16.36 -5.67 -34.76
C ALA A 59 16.70 -5.18 -33.34
N ALA A 60 17.56 -4.16 -33.22
CA ALA A 60 17.88 -3.54 -31.93
C ALA A 60 16.68 -2.74 -31.38
N GLU A 61 16.06 -1.91 -32.21
CA GLU A 61 14.88 -1.14 -31.82
C GLU A 61 13.68 -2.03 -31.49
N GLN A 62 13.51 -3.15 -32.19
CA GLN A 62 12.48 -4.15 -31.87
C GLN A 62 12.68 -4.76 -30.48
N ARG A 63 13.93 -5.04 -30.07
CA ARG A 63 14.23 -5.54 -28.73
C ARG A 63 13.92 -4.49 -27.65
N VAL A 64 14.27 -3.23 -27.90
CA VAL A 64 13.92 -2.12 -26.99
C VAL A 64 12.39 -2.01 -26.86
N LEU A 65 11.68 -2.05 -27.99
CA LEU A 65 10.22 -2.00 -28.00
C LEU A 65 9.58 -3.15 -27.22
N GLN A 66 10.08 -4.38 -27.39
CA GLN A 66 9.61 -5.54 -26.64
C GLN A 66 9.85 -5.40 -25.14
N ALA A 67 11.02 -4.92 -24.73
CA ALA A 67 11.34 -4.69 -23.32
C ALA A 67 10.43 -3.62 -22.69
N LEU A 68 10.17 -2.53 -23.42
CA LEU A 68 9.25 -1.47 -22.95
C LEU A 68 7.81 -1.96 -22.83
N GLN A 69 7.34 -2.79 -23.77
CA GLN A 69 5.99 -3.38 -23.70
C GLN A 69 5.85 -4.31 -22.49
N GLN A 70 6.82 -5.21 -22.29
CA GLN A 70 6.83 -6.10 -21.13
C GLN A 70 6.79 -5.30 -19.83
N ARG A 71 7.60 -4.24 -19.74
CA ARG A 71 7.65 -3.41 -18.55
C ARG A 71 6.36 -2.61 -18.32
N ASP A 72 5.73 -2.10 -19.38
CA ASP A 72 4.43 -1.41 -19.28
C ASP A 72 3.34 -2.35 -18.76
N ASP A 73 3.29 -3.58 -19.28
CA ASP A 73 2.33 -4.60 -18.83
C ASP A 73 2.55 -4.95 -17.35
N GLU A 74 3.80 -5.17 -16.94
CA GLU A 74 4.19 -5.45 -15.55
C GLU A 74 3.80 -4.30 -14.62
N VAL A 75 4.15 -3.06 -14.97
CA VAL A 75 3.85 -1.87 -14.16
C VAL A 75 2.34 -1.68 -14.04
N ARG A 76 1.58 -1.82 -15.12
CA ARG A 76 0.11 -1.69 -15.07
C ARG A 76 -0.52 -2.77 -14.22
N ALA A 77 -0.05 -4.02 -14.33
CA ALA A 77 -0.52 -5.11 -13.49
C ALA A 77 -0.20 -4.87 -12.01
N HIS A 78 1.00 -4.35 -11.71
CA HIS A 78 1.44 -3.97 -10.37
C HIS A 78 0.51 -2.91 -9.77
N GLU A 79 0.28 -1.81 -10.48
CA GLU A 79 -0.58 -0.72 -9.98
C GLU A 79 -2.05 -1.13 -9.89
N ALA A 80 -2.53 -1.99 -10.80
CA ALA A 80 -3.88 -2.53 -10.74
C ALA A 80 -4.10 -3.39 -9.49
N ALA A 81 -3.10 -4.21 -9.11
CA ALA A 81 -3.15 -5.01 -7.90
C ALA A 81 -3.21 -4.13 -6.64
N HIS A 82 -2.37 -3.09 -6.58
CA HIS A 82 -2.42 -2.09 -5.50
C HIS A 82 -3.78 -1.41 -5.40
N LEU A 83 -4.31 -0.90 -6.51
CA LEU A 83 -5.58 -0.18 -6.52
C LEU A 83 -6.74 -1.09 -6.10
N ALA A 84 -6.77 -2.33 -6.58
CA ALA A 84 -7.78 -3.31 -6.21
C ALA A 84 -7.76 -3.62 -4.70
N ALA A 85 -6.57 -3.72 -4.11
CA ALA A 85 -6.40 -4.03 -2.70
C ALA A 85 -6.60 -2.82 -1.76
N SER A 86 -6.50 -1.59 -2.29
CA SER A 86 -6.67 -0.35 -1.52
C SER A 86 -8.03 -0.23 -0.82
N GLY A 87 -9.07 -0.88 -1.34
CA GLY A 87 -10.41 -0.91 -0.74
C GLY A 87 -11.01 0.47 -0.46
N GLY A 88 -10.70 1.45 -1.31
CA GLY A 88 -11.18 2.84 -1.17
C GLY A 88 -10.28 3.77 -0.36
N LEU A 89 -9.14 3.30 0.14
CA LEU A 89 -8.11 4.15 0.78
C LEU A 89 -7.18 4.82 -0.24
N ALA A 90 -7.28 4.45 -1.53
CA ALA A 90 -6.56 5.14 -2.58
C ALA A 90 -7.07 6.58 -2.72
N MET A 91 -6.14 7.54 -2.70
CA MET A 91 -6.41 8.97 -2.87
C MET A 91 -6.67 9.36 -4.33
N GLY A 92 -6.66 8.40 -5.25
CA GLY A 92 -6.85 8.60 -6.67
C GLY A 92 -6.58 7.31 -7.46
N GLY A 93 -6.51 7.45 -8.79
CA GLY A 93 -6.03 6.37 -9.66
C GLY A 93 -4.52 6.18 -9.58
N ALA A 94 -4.03 5.14 -10.25
CA ALA A 94 -2.60 4.92 -10.41
C ALA A 94 -1.94 6.06 -11.19
N SER A 95 -0.79 6.51 -10.71
CA SER A 95 0.09 7.44 -11.40
C SER A 95 1.18 6.64 -12.12
N PHE A 96 1.62 7.12 -13.29
CA PHE A 96 2.60 6.41 -14.11
C PHE A 96 3.70 7.36 -14.58
N SER A 97 4.93 6.88 -14.58
CA SER A 97 6.05 7.47 -15.30
C SER A 97 6.26 6.76 -16.63
N TYR A 98 6.58 7.51 -17.68
CA TYR A 98 6.59 7.02 -19.05
C TYR A 98 7.95 7.19 -19.73
N GLU A 99 8.27 6.26 -20.60
CA GLU A 99 9.35 6.35 -21.57
C GLU A 99 8.79 6.26 -23.00
N THR A 100 9.37 7.02 -23.93
CA THR A 100 8.96 7.01 -25.34
C THR A 100 9.78 5.97 -26.10
N GLY A 101 9.11 4.99 -26.70
CA GLY A 101 9.72 3.94 -27.50
C GLY A 101 10.15 4.42 -28.90
N PRO A 102 10.92 3.59 -29.63
CA PRO A 102 11.37 3.91 -30.99
C PRO A 102 10.23 3.95 -32.02
N ASP A 103 9.04 3.49 -31.65
CA ASP A 103 7.80 3.62 -32.43
C ASP A 103 7.04 4.93 -32.14
N GLY A 104 7.58 5.80 -31.28
CA GLY A 104 6.99 7.08 -30.89
C GLY A 104 5.87 6.98 -29.85
N LYS A 105 5.58 5.78 -29.32
CA LYS A 105 4.56 5.59 -28.28
C LYS A 105 5.15 5.68 -26.88
N ARG A 106 4.32 5.98 -25.89
CA ARG A 106 4.71 6.02 -24.48
C ARG A 106 4.38 4.70 -23.78
N TYR A 107 5.32 4.21 -23.00
CA TYR A 107 5.26 2.99 -22.21
C TYR A 107 5.50 3.32 -20.74
N ALA A 108 4.70 2.78 -19.82
CA ALA A 108 4.90 2.96 -18.39
C ALA A 108 6.13 2.18 -17.93
N VAL A 109 7.04 2.85 -17.25
CA VAL A 109 8.28 2.24 -16.73
C VAL A 109 8.34 2.22 -15.20
N GLY A 110 7.39 2.91 -14.57
CA GLY A 110 7.08 2.84 -13.14
C GLY A 110 5.70 3.44 -12.88
N GLY A 111 5.15 3.13 -11.71
CA GLY A 111 3.88 3.68 -11.25
C GLY A 111 3.81 3.70 -9.73
N GLU A 112 2.75 4.33 -9.23
CA GLU A 112 2.39 4.31 -7.81
C GLU A 112 0.89 4.56 -7.59
N VAL A 113 0.36 4.01 -6.50
CA VAL A 113 -0.97 4.31 -5.96
C VAL A 113 -0.80 4.97 -4.60
N SER A 114 -1.24 6.23 -4.48
CA SER A 114 -1.19 6.94 -3.21
C SER A 114 -2.29 6.44 -2.27
N ILE A 115 -1.90 5.92 -1.10
CA ILE A 115 -2.80 5.45 -0.06
C ILE A 115 -2.88 6.49 1.07
N ASP A 116 -4.07 6.74 1.59
CA ASP A 116 -4.26 7.58 2.77
C ASP A 116 -3.74 6.87 4.03
N THR A 117 -2.58 7.34 4.51
CA THR A 117 -1.92 6.87 5.73
C THR A 117 -2.26 7.70 6.97
N SER A 118 -3.31 8.52 6.95
CA SER A 118 -3.76 9.21 8.15
C SER A 118 -4.46 8.27 9.14
N ALA A 119 -4.40 8.58 10.43
CA ALA A 119 -5.13 7.86 11.46
C ALA A 119 -6.66 7.96 11.28
N GLY A 120 -7.39 7.01 11.86
CA GLY A 120 -8.86 7.05 11.97
C GLY A 120 -9.32 8.01 13.07
N ARG A 121 -10.64 8.14 13.26
CA ARG A 121 -11.20 9.01 14.31
C ARG A 121 -11.13 8.39 15.71
N SER A 122 -10.89 7.09 15.78
CA SER A 122 -10.70 6.35 17.02
C SER A 122 -9.53 5.36 16.89
N PRO A 123 -9.00 4.83 17.99
CA PRO A 123 -7.97 3.79 17.95
C PRO A 123 -8.46 2.53 17.22
N GLU A 124 -9.73 2.14 17.38
CA GLU A 124 -10.32 0.99 16.68
C GLU A 124 -10.39 1.23 15.16
N GLU A 125 -10.79 2.43 14.74
CA GLU A 125 -10.79 2.80 13.33
C GLU A 125 -9.37 2.86 12.75
N THR A 126 -8.43 3.41 13.51
CA THR A 126 -7.03 3.50 13.13
C THR A 126 -6.42 2.12 12.95
N LEU A 127 -6.70 1.18 13.86
CA LEU A 127 -6.22 -0.19 13.74
C LEU A 127 -6.75 -0.88 12.47
N ARG A 128 -8.06 -0.78 12.21
CA ARG A 128 -8.66 -1.34 10.99
C ARG A 128 -8.07 -0.72 9.73
N LYS A 129 -7.92 0.61 9.71
CA LYS A 129 -7.35 1.35 8.58
C LYS A 129 -5.89 0.95 8.35
N ALA A 130 -5.09 0.87 9.40
CA ALA A 130 -3.70 0.43 9.35
C ALA A 130 -3.56 -0.99 8.77
N GLU A 131 -4.42 -1.93 9.19
CA GLU A 131 -4.42 -3.28 8.65
C GLU A 131 -4.77 -3.30 7.15
N GLN A 132 -5.73 -2.48 6.72
CA GLN A 132 -6.09 -2.33 5.31
C GLN A 132 -4.98 -1.68 4.49
N ILE A 133 -4.34 -0.62 4.99
CA ILE A 133 -3.18 0.02 4.34
C ILE A 133 -2.06 -1.00 4.14
N ARG A 134 -1.73 -1.76 5.19
CA ARG A 134 -0.69 -2.78 5.14
C ARG A 134 -1.03 -3.89 4.14
N ALA A 135 -2.28 -4.33 4.10
CA ALA A 135 -2.73 -5.34 3.15
C ALA A 135 -2.63 -4.83 1.70
N ALA A 136 -3.05 -3.59 1.45
CA ALA A 136 -2.97 -2.96 0.14
C ALA A 136 -1.51 -2.83 -0.34
N ALA A 137 -0.64 -2.29 0.51
CA ALA A 137 0.77 -2.09 0.18
C ALA A 137 1.52 -3.42 -0.07
N LEU A 138 1.10 -4.52 0.55
CA LEU A 138 1.70 -5.84 0.34
C LEU A 138 0.95 -6.71 -0.68
N ALA A 139 -0.02 -6.15 -1.41
CA ALA A 139 -0.88 -6.93 -2.29
C ALA A 139 -0.20 -7.45 -3.56
N PRO A 140 0.67 -6.71 -4.26
CA PRO A 140 1.42 -7.26 -5.39
C PRO A 140 2.32 -8.42 -4.95
N ALA A 141 2.53 -9.39 -5.84
CA ALA A 141 3.38 -10.55 -5.55
C ALA A 141 4.83 -10.15 -5.22
N GLU A 142 5.33 -9.09 -5.86
CA GLU A 142 6.63 -8.49 -5.59
C GLU A 142 6.46 -7.00 -5.23
N PRO A 143 6.18 -6.68 -3.95
CA PRO A 143 6.00 -5.28 -3.54
C PRO A 143 7.32 -4.52 -3.69
N SER A 144 7.23 -3.27 -4.16
CA SER A 144 8.38 -2.38 -4.32
C SER A 144 8.98 -1.95 -2.97
N ALA A 145 10.12 -1.26 -2.99
CA ALA A 145 10.69 -0.70 -1.76
C ALA A 145 9.77 0.34 -1.10
N GLN A 146 9.10 1.16 -1.90
CA GLN A 146 8.13 2.16 -1.44
C GLN A 146 6.93 1.48 -0.76
N ASP A 147 6.42 0.43 -1.39
CA ASP A 147 5.28 -0.35 -0.89
C ASP A 147 5.59 -0.96 0.49
N ARG A 148 6.78 -1.54 0.63
CA ARG A 148 7.23 -2.09 1.92
C ARG A 148 7.40 -1.01 2.99
N GLN A 149 7.79 0.19 2.62
CA GLN A 149 7.86 1.32 3.56
C GLN A 149 6.46 1.69 4.06
N VAL A 150 5.49 1.85 3.17
CA VAL A 150 4.08 2.13 3.54
C VAL A 150 3.52 1.02 4.44
N ALA A 151 3.84 -0.24 4.14
CA ALA A 151 3.45 -1.37 4.99
C ALA A 151 4.07 -1.32 6.40
N ALA A 152 5.31 -0.83 6.51
CA ALA A 152 5.99 -0.66 7.80
C ALA A 152 5.39 0.51 8.60
N GLU A 153 5.09 1.64 7.95
CA GLU A 153 4.39 2.78 8.55
C GLU A 153 3.01 2.36 9.07
N ALA A 154 2.25 1.59 8.28
CA ALA A 154 0.98 1.04 8.71
C ALA A 154 1.12 0.07 9.89
N ALA A 155 2.19 -0.73 9.95
CA ALA A 155 2.45 -1.60 11.09
C ALA A 155 2.71 -0.80 12.38
N GLN A 156 3.40 0.34 12.29
CA GLN A 156 3.62 1.25 13.42
C GLN A 156 2.30 1.86 13.89
N MET A 157 1.49 2.37 12.96
CA MET A 157 0.16 2.90 13.25
C MET A 157 -0.74 1.88 13.96
N ALA A 158 -0.72 0.61 13.52
CA ALA A 158 -1.46 -0.46 14.18
C ALA A 158 -0.96 -0.75 15.60
N ALA A 159 0.35 -0.67 15.83
CA ALA A 159 0.94 -0.87 17.15
C ALA A 159 0.55 0.25 18.13
N GLU A 160 0.59 1.51 17.67
CA GLU A 160 0.17 2.68 18.44
C GLU A 160 -1.32 2.59 18.81
N ALA A 161 -2.19 2.31 17.83
CA ALA A 161 -3.62 2.15 18.06
C ALA A 161 -3.92 1.03 19.08
N ARG A 162 -3.22 -0.11 19.00
CA ARG A 162 -3.37 -1.20 19.98
C ARG A 162 -2.92 -0.79 21.39
N ALA A 163 -1.89 0.04 21.51
CA ALA A 163 -1.45 0.55 22.80
C ALA A 163 -2.49 1.51 23.41
N GLU A 164 -3.10 2.37 22.59
CA GLU A 164 -4.17 3.28 23.01
C GLU A 164 -5.41 2.52 23.48
N LEU A 165 -5.83 1.47 22.76
CA LEU A 165 -6.94 0.60 23.16
C LEU A 165 -6.72 -0.01 24.55
N GLN A 166 -5.52 -0.55 24.79
CA GLN A 166 -5.18 -1.14 26.09
C GLN A 166 -5.18 -0.12 27.23
N GLN A 167 -4.80 1.13 26.96
CA GLN A 167 -4.85 2.20 27.95
C GLN A 167 -6.28 2.61 28.27
N ALA A 168 -7.15 2.70 27.25
CA ALA A 168 -8.56 3.01 27.41
C ALA A 168 -9.29 1.93 28.22
N GLU A 169 -9.00 0.64 27.98
CA GLU A 169 -9.55 -0.48 28.76
C GLU A 169 -9.19 -0.39 30.25
N ARG A 170 -7.92 -0.07 30.56
CA ARG A 170 -7.46 0.11 31.95
C ARG A 170 -8.14 1.30 32.63
N ALA A 171 -8.20 2.44 31.94
CA ALA A 171 -8.84 3.64 32.47
C ALA A 171 -10.35 3.46 32.69
N GLY A 172 -11.01 2.66 31.84
CA GLY A 172 -12.42 2.28 32.01
C GLY A 172 -12.65 1.34 33.19
N ALA A 173 -11.75 0.37 33.40
CA ALA A 173 -11.81 -0.55 34.54
C ALA A 173 -11.63 0.18 35.89
N ASP A 174 -10.73 1.17 35.96
CA ASP A 174 -10.50 1.97 37.17
C ASP A 174 -11.71 2.87 37.52
N LYS A 175 -12.48 3.30 36.53
CA LYS A 175 -13.69 4.12 36.71
C LYS A 175 -14.94 3.33 37.11
N ALA A 176 -14.98 2.02 36.79
CA ALA A 176 -16.08 1.13 37.16
C ALA A 176 -15.98 0.61 38.62
N ALA A 177 -14.87 0.89 39.32
CA ALA A 177 -14.66 0.49 40.72
C ALA A 177 -14.69 1.67 41.71
N PRO A 178 -15.87 2.27 41.99
CA PRO A 178 -16.14 2.75 43.33
C PRO A 178 -17.54 2.29 43.77
N GLY A 179 -17.60 1.28 44.66
CA GLY A 179 -18.89 0.85 45.22
C GLY A 179 -19.02 -0.56 45.76
N SER A 180 -17.94 -1.32 46.01
CA SER A 180 -18.04 -2.41 46.99
C SER A 180 -17.81 -1.83 48.38
N GLU A 181 -18.86 -1.19 48.91
CA GLU A 181 -19.02 -1.08 50.35
C GLU A 181 -18.86 -2.48 50.92
N ARG A 182 -17.75 -2.66 51.64
CA ARG A 182 -17.52 -3.80 52.51
C ARG A 182 -18.56 -3.68 53.62
N GLU A 183 -19.73 -4.25 53.37
CA GLU A 183 -20.67 -4.57 54.43
C GLU A 183 -19.94 -5.53 55.37
N ALA A 184 -19.71 -5.02 56.58
CA ALA A 184 -19.03 -5.69 57.65
C ALA A 184 -19.84 -6.92 58.07
N ALA A 185 -19.48 -8.08 57.52
CA ALA A 185 -19.87 -9.36 58.08
C ALA A 185 -18.92 -9.71 59.23
N ASP A 186 -19.44 -9.47 60.44
CA ASP A 186 -18.98 -9.84 61.78
C ASP A 186 -18.09 -11.12 61.86
N PRO A 187 -16.86 -11.04 62.41
CA PRO A 187 -16.07 -12.22 62.74
C PRO A 187 -16.37 -12.69 64.16
N SER A 188 -17.33 -13.59 64.34
CA SER A 188 -17.49 -14.33 65.60
C SER A 188 -16.43 -15.45 65.73
N PRO A 189 -15.67 -15.55 66.83
CA PRO A 189 -14.61 -16.53 66.98
C PRO A 189 -15.09 -17.83 67.65
N GLY A 190 -14.68 -18.96 67.08
CA GLY A 190 -14.38 -20.20 67.80
C GLY A 190 -15.53 -21.19 67.99
N ARG A 191 -15.36 -22.41 67.45
CA ARG A 191 -15.36 -23.68 68.21
C ARG A 191 -15.19 -24.89 67.28
N ASP A 192 -14.03 -25.50 67.44
CA ASP A 192 -13.61 -26.88 67.15
C ASP A 192 -14.74 -27.90 66.89
N HIS A 193 -14.85 -28.39 65.65
CA HIS A 193 -15.41 -29.71 65.36
C HIS A 193 -14.46 -30.52 64.47
N ARG A 194 -13.36 -30.92 65.11
CA ARG A 194 -12.59 -32.11 64.77
C ARG A 194 -13.50 -33.34 64.91
N ALA A 195 -14.31 -33.67 63.90
CA ALA A 195 -14.94 -34.99 63.73
C ALA A 195 -15.73 -35.09 62.40
N ALA A 196 -15.09 -35.58 61.35
CA ALA A 196 -15.74 -36.35 60.28
C ALA A 196 -14.67 -37.05 59.43
N LEU A 197 -13.96 -37.97 60.07
CA LEU A 197 -13.21 -39.03 59.41
C LEU A 197 -14.17 -40.21 59.18
N GLU A 198 -14.06 -40.78 57.99
CA GLU A 198 -14.51 -42.12 57.58
C GLU A 198 -15.99 -42.35 57.24
N ARG A 199 -16.21 -42.73 55.96
CA ARG A 199 -16.83 -43.99 55.46
C ARG A 199 -17.56 -43.69 54.14
N LEU A 200 -17.64 -44.53 53.12
CA LEU A 200 -17.03 -45.80 52.72
C LEU A 200 -17.75 -46.13 51.39
N ILE A 201 -17.01 -46.38 50.30
CA ILE A 201 -17.28 -47.38 49.24
C ILE A 201 -18.73 -47.56 48.72
N ALA A 202 -18.99 -47.11 47.49
CA ALA A 202 -19.70 -47.83 46.40
C ALA A 202 -19.86 -46.82 45.24
N GLY A 203 -19.39 -47.02 44.01
CA GLY A 203 -19.41 -48.26 43.25
C GLY A 203 -20.53 -48.20 42.22
N THR A 204 -20.42 -47.34 41.19
CA THR A 204 -21.24 -47.48 39.98
C THR A 204 -20.51 -46.91 38.77
N ARG A 205 -20.12 -47.85 37.91
CA ARG A 205 -19.60 -47.68 36.55
C ARG A 205 -20.79 -47.51 35.56
N PRO A 206 -20.52 -47.14 34.29
CA PRO A 206 -21.41 -46.36 33.44
C PRO A 206 -22.44 -47.21 32.69
N ASP A 207 -23.53 -46.59 32.27
CA ASP A 207 -24.48 -47.18 31.31
C ASP A 207 -24.49 -46.41 29.98
N THR A 208 -24.71 -47.19 28.94
CA THR A 208 -24.46 -46.99 27.52
C THR A 208 -25.81 -46.84 26.81
N GLY A 209 -25.86 -46.05 25.74
CA GLY A 209 -26.99 -46.02 24.81
C GLY A 209 -27.32 -44.58 24.42
N GLY A 210 -27.12 -44.12 23.20
CA GLY A 210 -27.43 -44.78 21.95
C GLY A 210 -28.82 -44.35 21.51
N GLN A 211 -28.94 -43.23 20.79
CA GLN A 211 -30.02 -43.10 19.82
C GLN A 211 -29.65 -42.15 18.69
N GLN A 212 -29.61 -42.74 17.49
CA GLN A 212 -29.60 -42.07 16.22
C GLN A 212 -30.94 -41.36 15.95
N ILE A 213 -30.92 -40.64 14.82
CA ILE A 213 -32.01 -40.22 13.93
C ILE A 213 -32.64 -38.85 14.21
N ASN A 214 -32.38 -37.91 13.29
CA ASN A 214 -33.44 -37.40 12.44
C ASN A 214 -32.88 -36.83 11.13
N ALA A 215 -33.25 -37.49 10.04
CA ALA A 215 -33.27 -36.96 8.70
C ALA A 215 -34.67 -36.38 8.44
N TYR A 216 -34.74 -35.15 7.95
CA TYR A 216 -35.88 -34.58 7.22
C TYR A 216 -35.21 -33.60 6.23
N ALA A 217 -35.18 -33.96 4.93
CA ALA A 217 -36.23 -33.73 3.92
C ALA A 217 -36.20 -32.29 3.41
#